data_AF-A0A938GWG8-F1
#
_entry.id   AF-A0A938GWG8-F1
#
_cell.length_a   1.000
_cell.length_b   1.000
_cell.length_c   1.000
_cell.angle_alpha   90.00
_cell.angle_beta   90.00
_cell.angle_gamma   90.00
#
_symmetry.space_group_name_H-M   'P 1'
#
loop_
_entity.id
_entity.type
_entity.pdbx_description
1 polymer ?
#
loop_
_entity_poly.entity_id
_entity_poly.type
_entity_poly.pdbx_seq_one_letter_code
_entity_poly.pdbx_strand_id
1 'polypeptide(L)'
;MKTLSTLPPRWQRLLSSVLLLPAIAAAGFAQPVGAGNGGPNATQSDLAAVRTRREIARNHARGNNVAQTVSVLSEYNRAASGTAAWHLETAQKLIQLAEDLGRDAMPRPALAQTALQHAVRAGQLATTPETALGAKLLAGYIHERHLADRENALACFRDAAQLAPQSAAAREAYERMRRADETIRQRRSQGGGR
;
A
#
# COMPACT_ATOMS: atom_id res chain seq x y z
N MET A 1 -27.41 6.97 15.00
CA MET A 1 -25.93 7.03 14.94
C MET A 1 -25.40 5.63 15.20
N LYS A 2 -24.83 4.95 14.19
CA LYS A 2 -24.30 3.57 14.32
C LYS A 2 -22.78 3.63 14.40
N THR A 3 -22.22 3.08 15.46
CA THR A 3 -20.80 3.00 15.78
C THR A 3 -20.07 2.04 14.83
N LEU A 4 -18.98 2.52 14.21
CA LEU A 4 -18.08 1.75 13.34
C LEU A 4 -16.97 1.09 14.17
N SER A 5 -17.35 0.20 15.10
CA SER A 5 -16.39 -0.60 15.86
C SER A 5 -16.73 -2.07 15.72
N THR A 6 -16.29 -2.71 14.64
CA THR A 6 -16.11 -4.18 14.54
C THR A 6 -15.55 -4.55 13.16
N LEU A 7 -14.23 -4.49 13.02
CA LEU A 7 -13.56 -5.30 11.98
C LEU A 7 -13.21 -6.67 12.60
N PRO A 8 -13.51 -7.79 11.91
CA PRO A 8 -13.26 -9.12 12.46
C PRO A 8 -11.75 -9.45 12.51
N PRO A 9 -11.28 -10.18 13.54
CA PRO A 9 -9.85 -10.42 13.81
C PRO A 9 -9.07 -11.14 12.68
N ARG A 10 -9.77 -11.79 11.73
CA ARG A 10 -9.17 -12.36 10.52
C ARG A 10 -8.50 -11.33 9.59
N TRP A 11 -8.92 -10.07 9.65
CA TRP A 11 -8.34 -8.98 8.84
C TRP A 11 -6.98 -8.49 9.34
N GLN A 12 -6.68 -8.65 10.64
CA GLN A 12 -5.36 -8.29 11.17
C GLN A 12 -4.27 -9.28 10.71
N ARG A 13 -4.60 -10.57 10.56
CA ARG A 13 -3.61 -11.59 10.16
C ARG A 13 -3.21 -11.50 8.68
N LEU A 14 -4.12 -11.12 7.77
CA LEU A 14 -3.79 -10.99 6.35
C LEU A 14 -2.91 -9.76 6.04
N LEU A 15 -3.05 -8.66 6.79
CA LEU A 15 -2.16 -7.50 6.67
C LEU A 15 -0.76 -7.76 7.25
N SER A 16 -0.65 -8.57 8.30
CA SER A 16 0.65 -8.95 8.89
C SER A 16 1.45 -9.93 8.03
N SER A 17 0.80 -10.80 7.26
CA SER A 17 1.49 -11.81 6.44
C SER A 17 2.02 -11.29 5.10
N VAL A 18 1.58 -10.12 4.62
CA VAL A 18 2.06 -9.52 3.37
C VAL A 18 3.30 -8.64 3.57
N LEU A 19 3.69 -8.34 4.82
CA LEU A 19 4.75 -7.38 5.16
C LEU A 19 6.10 -8.02 5.55
N LEU A 20 6.29 -9.32 5.38
CA LEU A 20 7.55 -10.01 5.62
C LEU A 20 8.02 -10.74 4.35
N LEU A 21 8.31 -9.97 3.31
CA LEU A 21 9.27 -10.40 2.29
C LEU A 21 10.67 -10.05 2.81
N PRO A 22 11.50 -11.03 3.20
CA PRO A 22 12.93 -10.78 3.29
C PRO A 22 13.41 -10.46 1.86
N ALA A 23 13.94 -9.25 1.68
CA ALA A 23 14.66 -8.89 0.47
C ALA A 23 15.95 -9.72 0.41
N ILE A 24 15.85 -10.96 -0.09
CA ILE A 24 17.02 -11.73 -0.52
C ILE A 24 17.33 -11.26 -1.95
N ALA A 25 18.12 -10.20 -2.04
CA ALA A 25 18.77 -9.82 -3.29
C ALA A 25 20.14 -10.50 -3.34
N ALA A 26 20.25 -11.54 -4.15
CA ALA A 26 21.52 -12.09 -4.62
C ALA A 26 21.83 -11.49 -6.00
N ALA A 27 22.79 -10.55 -6.05
CA ALA A 27 23.70 -10.32 -7.18
C ALA A 27 24.78 -9.34 -6.70
N GLY A 28 26.04 -9.74 -6.87
CA GLY A 28 27.19 -9.10 -6.26
C GLY A 28 27.41 -7.66 -6.69
N PHE A 29 27.34 -6.76 -5.72
CA PHE A 29 28.02 -5.48 -5.72
C PHE A 29 28.74 -5.36 -4.39
N ALA A 30 29.99 -4.91 -4.44
CA ALA A 30 30.86 -4.71 -3.30
C ALA A 30 30.10 -4.04 -2.14
N GLN A 31 30.01 -4.75 -1.01
CA GLN A 31 29.42 -4.21 0.20
C GLN A 31 30.38 -3.16 0.79
N PRO A 32 29.93 -1.93 1.10
CA PRO A 32 30.53 -1.24 2.22
C PRO A 32 30.22 -2.07 3.47
N VAL A 33 31.28 -2.53 4.13
CA VAL A 33 31.25 -3.29 5.38
C VAL A 33 30.63 -2.39 6.45
N GLY A 34 29.31 -2.50 6.58
CA GLY A 34 28.48 -1.86 7.58
C GLY A 34 27.25 -2.73 7.83
N ALA A 35 27.46 -4.05 7.90
CA ALA A 35 26.44 -5.02 8.25
C ALA A 35 26.04 -4.85 9.73
N GLY A 36 25.19 -3.86 10.00
CA GLY A 36 24.41 -3.81 11.22
C GLY A 36 23.49 -5.02 11.25
N ASN A 37 23.77 -5.96 12.15
CA ASN A 37 22.91 -7.08 12.52
C ASN A 37 21.49 -6.60 12.84
N GLY A 38 20.61 -6.57 11.83
CA GLY A 38 19.18 -6.33 11.97
C GLY A 38 18.46 -7.54 12.55
N GLY A 39 18.81 -7.93 13.77
CA GLY A 39 18.03 -8.87 14.57
C GLY A 39 16.71 -8.23 15.07
N PRO A 40 15.84 -8.98 15.76
CA PRO A 40 14.54 -8.53 16.28
C PRO A 40 14.59 -7.39 17.33
N ASN A 41 15.76 -6.81 17.58
CA ASN A 41 15.96 -5.63 18.41
C ASN A 41 16.17 -4.40 17.53
N ALA A 42 15.13 -3.98 16.78
CA ALA A 42 15.06 -2.57 16.43
C ALA A 42 15.15 -1.81 17.76
N THR A 43 16.19 -1.01 17.94
CA THR A 43 16.45 -0.42 19.25
C THR A 43 15.26 0.46 19.63
N GLN A 44 14.92 0.53 20.91
CA GLN A 44 13.79 1.36 21.37
C GLN A 44 13.92 2.81 20.86
N SER A 45 15.15 3.29 20.66
CA SER A 45 15.51 4.54 19.99
C SER A 45 15.03 4.61 18.53
N ASP A 46 15.17 3.55 17.73
CA ASP A 46 14.73 3.52 16.33
C ASP A 46 13.20 3.62 16.24
N LEU A 47 12.49 2.91 17.12
CA LEU A 47 11.03 2.97 17.19
C LEU A 47 10.56 4.35 17.62
N ALA A 48 11.25 5.00 18.55
CA ALA A 48 10.95 6.38 18.95
C ALA A 48 11.15 7.34 17.77
N ALA A 49 12.26 7.22 17.03
CA ALA A 49 12.53 8.05 15.85
C ALA A 49 11.46 7.88 14.76
N VAL A 50 11.05 6.63 14.48
CA VAL A 50 9.98 6.35 13.50
C VAL A 50 8.64 6.96 13.95
N ARG A 51 8.30 6.88 15.24
CA ARG A 51 7.08 7.51 15.78
C ARG A 51 7.13 9.03 15.62
N THR A 52 8.24 9.66 15.97
CA THR A 52 8.42 11.11 15.82
C THR A 52 8.28 11.54 14.36
N ARG A 53 8.95 10.86 13.42
CA ARG A 53 8.83 11.17 11.98
C ARG A 53 7.41 10.99 11.46
N ARG A 54 6.73 9.93 11.90
CA ARG A 54 5.32 9.70 11.53
C ARG A 54 4.41 10.81 12.05
N GLU A 55 4.62 11.30 13.27
CA GLU A 55 3.83 12.40 13.82
C GLU A 55 4.09 13.72 13.08
N ILE A 56 5.34 14.01 12.71
CA ILE A 56 5.69 15.17 11.87
C ILE A 56 4.98 15.06 10.51
N ALA A 57 5.05 13.90 9.85
CA ALA A 57 4.35 13.65 8.59
C ALA A 57 2.84 13.83 8.73
N ARG A 58 2.25 13.37 9.84
CA ARG A 58 0.82 13.56 10.16
C ARG A 58 0.45 15.04 10.28
N ASN A 59 1.29 15.84 10.92
CA ASN A 59 1.06 17.29 11.05
C ASN A 59 1.12 17.98 9.68
N HIS A 60 2.07 17.64 8.81
CA HIS A 60 2.10 18.13 7.43
C HIS A 60 0.86 17.71 6.63
N ALA A 61 0.45 16.45 6.74
CA ALA A 61 -0.74 15.94 6.07
C ALA A 61 -2.02 16.64 6.54
N ARG A 62 -2.15 16.95 7.84
CA ARG A 62 -3.26 17.74 8.39
C ARG A 62 -3.30 19.15 7.80
N GLY A 63 -2.13 19.77 7.61
CA GLY A 63 -1.97 21.04 6.91
C GLY A 63 -2.08 20.97 5.38
N ASN A 64 -2.49 19.83 4.81
CA ASN A 64 -2.58 19.59 3.36
C ASN A 64 -1.23 19.74 2.61
N ASN A 65 -0.11 19.62 3.31
CA ASN A 65 1.23 19.71 2.72
C ASN A 65 1.73 18.32 2.33
N VAL A 66 1.22 17.82 1.19
CA VAL A 66 1.52 16.47 0.68
C VAL A 66 3.01 16.32 0.36
N ALA A 67 3.65 17.34 -0.22
CA ALA A 67 5.07 17.29 -0.58
C ALA A 67 5.97 17.06 0.65
N GLN A 68 5.76 17.83 1.72
CA GLN A 68 6.52 17.65 2.97
C GLN A 68 6.19 16.32 3.64
N THR A 69 4.92 15.88 3.59
CA THR A 69 4.52 14.55 4.08
C THR A 69 5.33 13.44 3.40
N VAL A 70 5.44 13.48 2.06
CA VAL A 70 6.23 12.51 1.29
C VAL A 70 7.70 12.58 1.67
N SER A 71 8.29 13.78 1.74
CA SER A 71 9.69 13.97 2.14
C SER A 71 9.98 13.27 3.46
N VAL A 72 9.25 13.61 4.51
CA VAL A 72 9.44 13.06 5.87
C VAL A 72 9.24 11.55 5.91
N LEU A 73 8.22 11.01 5.22
CA LEU A 73 7.96 9.56 5.20
C LEU A 73 9.06 8.78 4.47
N SER A 74 9.62 9.37 3.42
CA SER A 74 10.61 8.72 2.57
C SER A 74 12.03 8.74 3.15
N GLU A 75 12.33 9.68 4.06
CA GLU A 75 13.62 9.79 4.77
C GLU A 75 13.97 8.58 5.64
N TYR A 76 12.98 7.75 5.99
CA TYR A 76 13.19 6.50 6.75
C TYR A 76 12.79 5.26 5.94
N ASN A 77 12.80 5.34 4.61
CA ASN A 77 12.76 4.14 3.79
C ASN A 77 14.04 3.33 4.00
N ARG A 78 13.90 2.00 3.99
CA ARG A 78 15.03 1.08 4.08
C ARG A 78 15.67 0.88 2.72
N ALA A 79 14.86 0.82 1.67
CA ALA A 79 15.33 0.74 0.30
C ALA A 79 16.04 2.03 -0.15
N ALA A 80 17.01 1.89 -1.05
CA ALA A 80 17.73 3.03 -1.63
C ALA A 80 16.79 3.91 -2.49
N SER A 81 16.99 5.24 -2.43
CA SER A 81 16.18 6.20 -3.19
C SER A 81 16.18 5.91 -4.68
N GLY A 82 15.04 6.14 -5.34
CA GLY A 82 14.84 5.91 -6.78
C GLY A 82 14.64 4.44 -7.19
N THR A 83 14.71 3.49 -6.26
CA THR A 83 14.44 2.07 -6.55
C THR A 83 12.94 1.74 -6.50
N ALA A 84 12.53 0.64 -7.14
CA ALA A 84 11.15 0.15 -7.07
C ALA A 84 10.70 -0.11 -5.62
N ALA A 85 11.57 -0.73 -4.80
CA ALA A 85 11.30 -1.00 -3.39
C ALA A 85 11.09 0.30 -2.58
N TRP A 86 11.89 1.35 -2.84
CA TRP A 86 11.72 2.64 -2.18
C TRP A 86 10.37 3.28 -2.53
N HIS A 87 9.96 3.23 -3.80
CA HIS A 87 8.65 3.74 -4.19
C HIS A 87 7.51 2.94 -3.52
N LEU A 88 7.64 1.60 -3.44
CA LEU A 88 6.65 0.76 -2.79
C LEU A 88 6.53 1.04 -1.29
N GLU A 89 7.66 1.19 -0.58
CA GLU A 89 7.68 1.56 0.84
C GLU A 89 7.02 2.93 1.07
N THR A 90 7.33 3.93 0.24
CA THR A 90 6.70 5.25 0.32
C THR A 90 5.19 5.15 0.13
N ALA A 91 4.73 4.42 -0.89
CA ALA A 91 3.31 4.22 -1.15
C ALA A 91 2.58 3.56 0.04
N GLN A 92 3.17 2.51 0.62
CA GLN A 92 2.60 1.83 1.80
C GLN A 92 2.48 2.76 3.00
N LYS A 93 3.52 3.55 3.31
CA LYS A 93 3.51 4.51 4.42
C LYS A 93 2.47 5.61 4.23
N LEU A 94 2.34 6.12 3.00
CA LEU A 94 1.32 7.13 2.66
C LEU A 94 -0.10 6.60 2.85
N ILE A 95 -0.37 5.35 2.42
CA ILE A 95 -1.67 4.71 2.63
C ILE A 95 -1.94 4.46 4.11
N GLN A 96 -0.94 3.99 4.86
CA GLN A 96 -1.10 3.80 6.29
C GLN A 96 -1.44 5.12 7.00
N LEU A 97 -0.80 6.22 6.60
CA LEU A 97 -1.11 7.56 7.11
C LEU A 97 -2.51 8.04 6.68
N ALA A 98 -2.90 7.80 5.42
CA ALA A 98 -4.22 8.17 4.93
C ALA A 98 -5.34 7.40 5.67
N GLU A 99 -5.12 6.14 6.01
CA GLU A 99 -6.04 5.34 6.84
C GLU A 99 -6.16 5.88 8.26
N ASP A 100 -5.04 6.20 8.90
CA ASP A 100 -5.03 6.77 10.25
C ASP A 100 -5.78 8.11 10.30
N LEU A 101 -5.55 8.99 9.31
CA LEU A 101 -6.30 10.25 9.19
C LEU A 101 -7.78 10.04 8.84
N GLY A 102 -8.09 9.01 8.05
CA GLY A 102 -9.47 8.62 7.77
C GLY A 102 -10.24 8.21 9.03
N ARG A 103 -9.57 7.55 10.00
CA ARG A 103 -10.16 7.24 11.32
C ARG A 103 -10.45 8.49 12.15
N ASP A 104 -9.67 9.56 11.96
CA ASP A 104 -9.90 10.89 12.56
C ASP A 104 -10.97 11.71 11.80
N ALA A 105 -11.74 11.08 10.89
CA ALA A 105 -12.72 11.74 10.01
C ALA A 105 -12.11 12.84 9.10
N MET A 106 -10.82 12.74 8.77
CA MET A 106 -10.12 13.63 7.85
C MET A 106 -9.64 12.86 6.60
N PRO A 107 -10.53 12.49 5.66
CA PRO A 107 -10.12 11.81 4.44
C PRO A 107 -9.19 12.72 3.62
N ARG A 108 -8.06 12.16 3.15
CA ARG A 108 -7.07 12.88 2.34
C ARG A 108 -6.89 12.18 0.98
N PRO A 109 -7.78 12.43 0.00
CA PRO A 109 -7.67 11.80 -1.32
C PRO A 109 -6.35 12.15 -2.02
N ALA A 110 -5.79 13.33 -1.75
CA ALA A 110 -4.49 13.73 -2.28
C ALA A 110 -3.34 12.79 -1.84
N LEU A 111 -3.34 12.30 -0.60
CA LEU A 111 -2.33 11.33 -0.15
C LEU A 111 -2.47 9.99 -0.86
N ALA A 112 -3.71 9.53 -1.08
CA ALA A 112 -3.97 8.30 -1.81
C ALA A 112 -3.55 8.41 -3.27
N GLN A 113 -3.81 9.54 -3.92
CA GLN A 113 -3.36 9.80 -5.29
C GLN A 113 -1.83 9.77 -5.40
N THR A 114 -1.12 10.41 -4.46
CA THR A 114 0.35 10.37 -4.42
C THR A 114 0.87 8.96 -4.14
N ALA A 115 0.24 8.22 -3.23
CA ALA A 115 0.59 6.82 -2.98
C ALA A 115 0.42 5.95 -4.24
N LEU A 116 -0.64 6.19 -5.01
CA LEU A 116 -0.87 5.51 -6.28
C LEU A 116 0.24 5.82 -7.29
N GLN A 117 0.67 7.08 -7.42
CA GLN A 117 1.79 7.45 -8.29
C GLN A 117 3.07 6.69 -7.92
N HIS A 118 3.37 6.57 -6.61
CA HIS A 118 4.51 5.78 -6.14
C HIS A 118 4.33 4.29 -6.42
N ALA A 119 3.14 3.71 -6.22
CA ALA A 119 2.88 2.30 -6.53
C ALA A 119 3.04 2.01 -8.03
N VAL A 120 2.52 2.87 -8.91
CA VAL A 120 2.68 2.75 -10.37
C VAL A 120 4.16 2.86 -10.74
N ARG A 121 4.89 3.83 -10.17
CA ARG A 121 6.33 3.99 -10.42
C ARG A 121 7.14 2.78 -9.94
N ALA A 122 6.78 2.19 -8.81
CA ALA A 122 7.39 0.95 -8.33
C ALA A 122 7.18 -0.19 -9.34
N GLY A 123 5.97 -0.33 -9.90
CA GLY A 123 5.69 -1.32 -10.93
C GLY A 123 6.48 -1.11 -12.23
N GLN A 124 6.69 0.14 -12.63
CA GLN A 124 7.50 0.49 -13.82
C GLN A 124 9.00 0.18 -13.62
N LEU A 125 9.50 0.34 -12.40
CA LEU A 125 10.91 0.12 -12.05
C LEU A 125 11.19 -1.32 -11.59
N ALA A 126 10.15 -2.15 -11.45
CA ALA A 126 10.28 -3.49 -10.89
C ALA A 126 11.11 -4.38 -11.82
N THR A 127 12.18 -4.96 -11.27
CA THR A 127 13.01 -5.96 -11.95
C THR A 127 12.63 -7.39 -11.59
N THR A 128 11.77 -7.59 -10.59
CA THR A 128 11.30 -8.90 -10.16
C THR A 128 9.77 -9.01 -10.22
N PRO A 129 9.22 -10.21 -10.53
CA PRO A 129 7.78 -10.44 -10.53
C PRO A 129 7.12 -10.13 -9.19
N GLU A 130 7.80 -10.38 -8.06
CA GLU A 130 7.28 -10.14 -6.72
C GLU A 130 7.07 -8.64 -6.45
N THR A 131 8.03 -7.81 -6.88
CA THR A 131 7.95 -6.36 -6.72
C THR A 131 6.83 -5.78 -7.60
N ALA A 132 6.75 -6.24 -8.85
CA ALA A 132 5.69 -5.85 -9.77
C ALA A 132 4.30 -6.30 -9.26
N LEU A 133 4.20 -7.50 -8.68
CA LEU A 133 2.99 -8.02 -8.04
C LEU A 133 2.58 -7.14 -6.86
N GLY A 134 3.51 -6.85 -5.95
CA GLY A 134 3.26 -5.99 -4.79
C GLY A 134 2.77 -4.60 -5.19
N ALA A 135 3.39 -4.01 -6.21
CA ALA A 135 2.98 -2.72 -6.77
C ALA A 135 1.56 -2.75 -7.34
N LYS A 136 1.20 -3.78 -8.13
CA LYS A 136 -0.15 -3.94 -8.70
C LYS A 136 -1.22 -4.19 -7.64
N LEU A 137 -0.93 -5.02 -6.64
CA LEU A 137 -1.85 -5.26 -5.52
C LEU A 137 -2.10 -3.99 -4.71
N LEU A 138 -1.04 -3.23 -4.42
CA LEU A 138 -1.17 -1.96 -3.71
C LEU A 138 -1.96 -0.94 -4.54
N ALA A 139 -1.65 -0.77 -5.83
CA ALA A 139 -2.41 0.11 -6.71
C ALA A 139 -3.91 -0.25 -6.76
N GLY A 140 -4.23 -1.55 -6.88
CA GLY A 140 -5.60 -2.04 -6.86
C GLY A 140 -6.32 -1.73 -5.54
N TYR A 141 -5.63 -1.91 -4.41
CA TYR A 141 -6.15 -1.53 -3.08
C TYR A 141 -6.45 -0.04 -2.98
N ILE A 142 -5.56 0.81 -3.51
CA ILE A 142 -5.73 2.27 -3.49
C ILE A 142 -6.95 2.69 -4.32
N HIS A 143 -7.05 2.18 -5.55
CA HIS A 143 -8.22 2.42 -6.40
C HIS A 143 -9.51 1.97 -5.72
N GLU A 144 -9.55 0.76 -5.14
CA GLU A 144 -10.73 0.20 -4.46
C GLU A 144 -11.14 1.03 -3.24
N ARG A 145 -10.20 1.29 -2.33
CA ARG A 145 -10.51 1.73 -0.96
C ARG A 145 -10.47 3.23 -0.79
N HIS A 146 -9.62 3.92 -1.54
CA HIS A 146 -9.38 5.34 -1.32
C HIS A 146 -9.91 6.22 -2.46
N LEU A 147 -9.93 5.71 -3.70
CA LEU A 147 -10.40 6.46 -4.86
C LEU A 147 -11.80 6.03 -5.33
N ALA A 148 -12.33 4.94 -4.77
CA ALA A 148 -13.61 4.34 -5.17
C ALA A 148 -13.70 4.04 -6.69
N ASP A 149 -12.55 3.79 -7.32
CA ASP A 149 -12.38 3.55 -8.74
C ASP A 149 -12.31 2.04 -8.99
N ARG A 150 -13.47 1.44 -9.21
CA ARG A 150 -13.60 -0.02 -9.32
C ARG A 150 -13.00 -0.57 -10.60
N GLU A 151 -13.08 0.17 -11.69
CA GLU A 151 -12.59 -0.28 -13.00
C GLU A 151 -11.07 -0.44 -12.96
N ASN A 152 -10.36 0.59 -12.49
CA ASN A 152 -8.92 0.52 -12.36
C ASN A 152 -8.49 -0.44 -11.25
N ALA A 153 -9.26 -0.58 -10.16
CA ALA A 153 -9.00 -1.60 -9.15
C ALA A 153 -9.06 -3.02 -9.73
N LEU A 154 -10.12 -3.33 -10.50
CA LEU A 154 -10.29 -4.63 -11.14
C LEU A 154 -9.17 -4.91 -12.14
N ALA A 155 -8.79 -3.92 -12.95
CA ALA A 155 -7.66 -4.03 -13.88
C ALA A 155 -6.35 -4.36 -13.14
N CYS A 156 -6.03 -3.63 -12.07
CA CYS A 156 -4.83 -3.87 -11.28
C CYS A 156 -4.80 -5.28 -10.66
N PHE A 157 -5.93 -5.74 -10.08
CA PHE A 157 -6.00 -7.07 -9.49
C PHE A 157 -5.95 -8.19 -10.54
N ARG A 158 -6.54 -7.97 -11.73
CA ARG A 158 -6.42 -8.91 -12.84
C ARG A 158 -4.96 -9.04 -13.29
N ASP A 159 -4.28 -7.92 -13.51
CA ASP A 159 -2.87 -7.91 -13.91
C ASP A 159 -2.00 -8.60 -12.84
N ALA A 160 -2.27 -8.35 -11.55
CA ALA A 160 -1.59 -9.02 -10.44
C ALA A 160 -1.81 -10.55 -10.47
N ALA A 161 -3.04 -11.02 -10.72
CA ALA A 161 -3.36 -12.44 -10.80
C ALA A 161 -2.74 -13.11 -12.04
N GLN A 162 -2.58 -12.39 -13.14
CA GLN A 162 -1.88 -12.87 -14.34
C GLN A 162 -0.36 -12.95 -14.12
N LEU A 163 0.22 -11.98 -13.42
CA LEU A 163 1.65 -11.93 -13.13
C LEU A 163 2.10 -13.04 -12.18
N ALA A 164 1.26 -13.40 -11.21
CA ALA A 164 1.53 -14.50 -10.27
C ALA A 164 0.29 -15.40 -10.08
N PRO A 165 0.01 -16.32 -11.03
CA PRO A 165 -1.20 -17.17 -10.99
C PRO A 165 -1.32 -18.05 -9.74
N GLN A 166 -0.19 -18.41 -9.13
CA GLN A 166 -0.11 -19.16 -7.89
C GLN A 166 -0.47 -18.32 -6.65
N SER A 167 -0.41 -17.00 -6.73
CA SER A 167 -0.72 -16.11 -5.61
C SER A 167 -2.19 -16.19 -5.24
N ALA A 168 -2.48 -16.80 -4.08
CA ALA A 168 -3.84 -16.84 -3.53
C ALA A 168 -4.39 -15.43 -3.30
N ALA A 169 -3.57 -14.54 -2.74
CA ALA A 169 -3.95 -13.16 -2.45
C ALA A 169 -4.40 -12.39 -3.71
N ALA A 170 -3.67 -12.51 -4.82
CA ALA A 170 -4.01 -11.82 -6.06
C ALA A 170 -5.30 -12.37 -6.69
N ARG A 171 -5.44 -13.71 -6.72
CA ARG A 171 -6.66 -14.37 -7.21
C ARG A 171 -7.88 -14.00 -6.38
N GLU A 172 -7.77 -14.03 -5.05
CA GLU A 172 -8.86 -13.66 -4.15
C GLU A 172 -9.25 -12.19 -4.28
N ALA A 173 -8.29 -11.28 -4.41
CA ALA A 173 -8.56 -9.86 -4.63
C ALA A 173 -9.31 -9.63 -5.96
N TYR A 174 -8.85 -10.26 -7.04
CA TYR A 174 -9.51 -10.19 -8.34
C TYR A 174 -10.93 -10.76 -8.30
N GLU A 175 -11.10 -11.97 -7.77
CA GLU A 175 -12.40 -12.64 -7.69
C GLU A 175 -13.41 -11.85 -6.84
N ARG A 176 -12.96 -11.31 -5.70
CA ARG A 176 -13.80 -10.44 -4.85
C ARG A 176 -14.27 -9.22 -5.63
N MET A 177 -13.35 -8.51 -6.30
CA MET A 177 -13.68 -7.30 -7.04
C MET A 177 -14.61 -7.61 -8.22
N ARG A 178 -14.35 -8.69 -8.95
CA ARG A 178 -15.18 -9.13 -10.08
C ARG A 178 -16.62 -9.38 -9.66
N ARG A 179 -16.84 -10.13 -8.56
CA ARG A 179 -18.19 -10.42 -8.05
C ARG A 179 -18.92 -9.16 -7.56
N ALA A 180 -18.18 -8.25 -6.92
CA ALA A 180 -18.73 -6.98 -6.47
C ALA A 180 -19.22 -6.14 -7.67
N ASP A 181 -18.40 -6.04 -8.73
CA ASP A 181 -18.73 -5.32 -9.95
C ASP A 181 -19.95 -5.93 -10.67
N GLU A 182 -19.99 -7.26 -10.79
CA GLU A 182 -21.13 -7.97 -11.39
C GLU A 182 -22.43 -7.72 -10.64
N THR A 183 -22.40 -7.79 -9.30
CA THR A 183 -23.58 -7.51 -8.45
C THR A 183 -24.12 -6.09 -8.68
N ILE A 184 -23.23 -5.12 -8.87
CA ILE A 184 -23.62 -3.73 -9.13
C ILE A 184 -24.22 -3.59 -10.53
N ARG A 185 -23.64 -4.23 -11.55
CA ARG A 185 -24.19 -4.23 -12.91
C ARG A 185 -25.58 -4.85 -12.97
N GLN A 186 -25.77 -5.99 -12.31
CA GLN A 186 -27.07 -6.66 -12.22
C GLN A 186 -28.12 -5.75 -11.57
N ARG A 187 -27.81 -5.10 -10.44
CA ARG A 187 -28.72 -4.15 -9.80
C ARG A 187 -29.09 -2.96 -10.69
N ARG A 188 -28.12 -2.44 -11.46
CA ARG A 188 -28.39 -1.35 -12.42
C ARG A 188 -29.31 -1.80 -13.55
N SER A 189 -29.14 -3.03 -14.06
CA SER A 189 -30.00 -3.58 -15.12
C SER A 189 -31.44 -3.86 -14.65
N GLN A 190 -31.64 -4.21 -13.37
CA GLN A 190 -32.96 -4.49 -12.79
C GLN A 190 -33.68 -3.24 -12.27
N GLY A 191 -32.94 -2.22 -11.85
CA GLY A 191 -33.49 -0.98 -11.27
C GLY A 191 -33.83 0.12 -12.27
N GLY A 192 -33.46 -0.01 -13.55
CA GLY A 192 -33.72 0.98 -14.60
C GLY A 192 -35.10 0.88 -15.28
N GLY A 193 -36.01 0.06 -14.75
CA GLY A 193 -37.35 -0.19 -15.31
C GLY A 193 -38.50 0.51 -14.58
N ARG A 194 -38.28 1.70 -14.01
CA ARG A 194 -39.32 2.50 -13.37
C ARG A 194 -39.30 3.94 -13.84
#